data_AF-A0A419J2N3-F1
#
_entry.id   AF-A0A419J2N3-F1
#
_cell.length_a   1.000
_cell.length_b   1.000
_cell.length_c   1.000
_cell.angle_alpha   90.00
_cell.angle_beta   90.00
_cell.angle_gamma   90.00
#
_symmetry.space_group_name_H-M   'P 1'
#
loop_
_entity.id
_entity.type
_entity.pdbx_description
1 polymer ?
#
loop_
_entity_poly.entity_id
_entity_poly.type
_entity_poly.pdbx_seq_one_letter_code
_entity_poly.pdbx_strand_id
1 'polypeptide(L)'
;MREHIRKLWTLKIRAIIFALLLIVLLHAHYYSDYQTALLPGVFIKDGQSDLKANLWSVPVVYDWNDDGKKDLLVGSSYTDHSGTSYGYIYFYKNTGTDAAPLFSGHTRIQTCTDICSDVNAVADG
;
A
#
# COMPACT_ATOMS: atom_id res chain seq x y z
N MET A 1 20.80 45.05 -37.51
CA MET A 1 19.38 44.65 -37.32
C MET A 1 19.15 43.13 -37.52
N ARG A 2 19.53 42.53 -38.66
CA ARG A 2 19.34 41.08 -38.94
C ARG A 2 20.04 40.12 -37.96
N GLU A 3 21.26 40.41 -37.52
CA GLU A 3 21.97 39.54 -36.56
C GLU A 3 21.35 39.54 -35.16
N HIS A 4 20.83 40.69 -34.72
CA HIS A 4 20.17 40.82 -33.43
C HIS A 4 18.87 40.01 -33.39
N ILE A 5 18.14 39.99 -34.51
CA ILE A 5 16.93 39.18 -34.69
C ILE A 5 17.28 37.68 -34.70
N ARG A 6 18.38 37.28 -35.37
CA ARG A 6 18.84 35.88 -35.38
C ARG A 6 19.24 35.37 -34.00
N LYS A 7 19.97 36.17 -33.20
CA LYS A 7 20.34 35.82 -31.81
C LYS A 7 19.11 35.68 -30.90
N LEU A 8 18.14 36.58 -31.04
CA LEU A 8 16.88 36.48 -30.30
C LEU A 8 16.06 35.24 -30.70
N TRP A 9 16.05 34.91 -31.99
CA TRP A 9 15.39 33.71 -32.49
C TRP A 9 16.04 32.42 -31.99
N THR A 10 17.38 32.34 -32.03
CA THR A 10 18.10 31.16 -31.54
C THR A 10 17.97 30.96 -30.03
N LEU A 11 17.94 32.05 -29.26
CA LEU A 11 17.70 32.00 -27.81
C LEU A 11 16.29 31.50 -27.49
N LYS A 12 15.27 31.98 -28.20
CA LYS A 12 13.88 31.52 -28.05
C LYS A 12 13.73 30.03 -28.39
N ILE A 13 14.34 29.57 -29.47
CA ILE A 13 14.32 28.15 -29.85
C ILE A 13 14.99 27.29 -28.76
N ARG A 14 16.15 27.71 -28.25
CA ARG A 14 16.85 26.99 -27.18
C ARG A 14 16.03 26.94 -25.88
N ALA A 15 15.35 28.02 -25.53
CA ALA A 15 14.47 28.07 -24.37
C ALA A 15 13.25 27.13 -24.52
N ILE A 16 12.65 27.07 -25.72
CA ILE A 16 11.54 26.15 -26.00
C ILE A 16 11.99 24.69 -25.94
N ILE A 17 13.14 24.36 -26.55
CA ILE A 17 13.70 23.00 -26.50
C ILE A 17 14.00 22.60 -25.05
N PHE A 18 14.59 23.50 -24.26
CA PHE A 18 14.86 23.26 -22.84
C PHE A 18 13.58 23.04 -22.04
N ALA A 19 12.54 23.86 -22.25
CA ALA A 19 11.25 23.68 -21.60
C ALA A 19 10.58 22.36 -21.98
N LEU A 20 10.63 21.95 -23.26
CA LEU A 20 10.11 20.66 -23.70
C LEU A 20 10.89 19.48 -23.11
N LEU A 21 12.22 19.57 -23.04
CA LEU A 21 13.06 18.55 -22.39
C LEU A 21 12.76 18.46 -20.88
N LEU A 22 12.58 19.59 -20.20
CA LEU A 22 12.18 19.64 -18.80
C LEU A 22 10.80 19.01 -18.59
N ILE A 23 9.84 19.30 -19.46
CA ILE A 23 8.50 18.69 -19.43
C ILE A 23 8.62 17.16 -19.58
N VAL A 24 9.39 16.66 -20.54
CA VAL A 24 9.58 15.20 -20.73
C VAL A 24 10.24 14.56 -19.49
N LEU A 25 11.24 15.22 -18.88
CA LEU A 25 11.89 14.73 -17.67
C LEU A 25 10.93 14.71 -16.47
N LEU A 26 10.08 15.73 -16.32
CA LEU A 26 9.08 15.80 -15.27
C LEU A 26 7.95 14.77 -15.48
N HIS A 27 7.59 14.45 -16.72
CA HIS A 27 6.60 13.40 -17.03
C HIS A 27 7.14 11.98 -16.86
N ALA A 28 8.46 11.75 -16.96
CA ALA A 28 9.04 10.43 -16.77
C ALA A 28 8.81 9.88 -15.35
N HIS A 29 8.65 10.76 -14.35
CA HIS A 29 8.32 10.38 -12.97
C HIS A 29 6.82 10.13 -12.74
N TYR A 30 5.94 10.52 -13.67
CA TYR A 30 4.48 10.34 -13.53
C TYR A 30 4.01 8.94 -14.00
N TYR A 31 4.83 8.21 -14.77
CA TYR A 31 4.40 6.99 -15.46
C TYR A 31 4.76 5.66 -14.76
N SER A 32 5.39 5.65 -13.59
CA SER A 32 5.90 4.38 -13.02
C SER A 32 5.03 3.70 -11.96
N ASP A 33 3.82 4.17 -11.66
CA ASP A 33 2.99 3.54 -10.60
C ASP A 33 2.24 2.27 -11.04
N TYR A 34 2.34 1.88 -12.33
CA TYR A 34 1.59 0.74 -12.88
C TYR A 34 2.45 -0.36 -13.49
N GLN A 35 3.78 -0.21 -13.50
CA GLN A 35 4.64 -1.31 -13.90
C GLN A 35 4.93 -2.15 -12.66
N THR A 36 3.98 -3.01 -12.32
CA THR A 36 4.16 -4.05 -11.30
C THR A 36 5.24 -5.00 -11.80
N ALA A 37 6.50 -4.69 -11.50
CA ALA A 37 7.57 -5.67 -11.49
C ALA A 37 7.24 -6.64 -10.35
N LEU A 38 6.42 -7.65 -10.66
CA LEU A 38 6.09 -8.69 -9.71
C LEU A 38 7.40 -9.36 -9.32
N LEU A 39 7.79 -9.18 -8.06
CA LEU A 39 8.90 -9.92 -7.49
C LEU A 39 8.58 -11.42 -7.54
N PRO A 40 9.59 -12.30 -7.56
CA PRO A 40 9.37 -13.72 -7.32
C PRO A 40 8.44 -13.88 -6.11
N GLY A 41 7.45 -14.77 -6.19
CA GLY A 41 6.45 -14.92 -5.13
C GLY A 41 7.14 -15.20 -3.80
N VAL A 42 7.10 -14.22 -2.89
CA VAL A 42 7.60 -14.35 -1.51
C VAL A 42 6.38 -14.53 -0.60
N PHE A 43 6.46 -15.49 0.31
CA PHE A 43 5.45 -15.62 1.36
C PHE A 43 5.54 -14.43 2.32
N ILE A 44 4.39 -13.82 2.61
CA ILE A 44 4.27 -12.84 3.69
C ILE A 44 4.55 -13.56 5.01
N LYS A 45 5.30 -12.92 5.91
CA LYS A 45 5.66 -13.47 7.21
C LYS A 45 4.73 -12.96 8.30
N ASP A 46 4.37 -13.85 9.22
CA ASP A 46 3.79 -13.54 10.52
C ASP A 46 4.78 -14.02 11.61
N GLY A 47 5.50 -13.07 12.21
CA GLY A 47 6.67 -13.35 13.03
C GLY A 47 7.73 -14.16 12.26
N GLN A 48 8.10 -15.33 12.77
CA GLN A 48 9.08 -16.22 12.14
C GLN A 48 8.47 -17.20 11.12
N SER A 49 7.14 -17.26 11.02
CA SER A 49 6.42 -18.22 10.18
C SER A 49 5.83 -17.54 8.94
N ASP A 50 5.44 -18.33 7.94
CA ASP A 50 4.61 -17.81 6.84
C ASP A 50 3.22 -17.48 7.39
N LEU A 51 2.67 -16.33 6.97
CA LEU A 51 1.31 -15.93 7.28
C LEU A 51 0.36 -16.90 6.57
N LYS A 52 -0.47 -17.59 7.37
CA LYS A 52 -1.46 -18.54 6.88
C LYS A 52 -2.85 -18.05 7.25
N ALA A 53 -3.59 -17.61 6.23
CA ALA A 53 -5.03 -17.43 6.35
C ALA A 53 -5.72 -18.79 6.22
N ASN A 54 -6.89 -18.96 6.86
CA ASN A 54 -7.68 -20.19 6.67
C ASN A 54 -8.40 -20.16 5.31
N LEU A 55 -9.37 -21.06 5.12
CA LEU A 55 -10.07 -21.25 3.86
C LEU A 55 -10.87 -20.00 3.44
N TRP A 56 -11.04 -19.86 2.13
CA TRP A 56 -11.76 -18.77 1.47
C TRP A 56 -11.22 -17.37 1.81
N SER A 57 -9.89 -17.27 1.94
CA SER A 57 -9.25 -16.02 2.32
C SER A 57 -9.30 -14.96 1.23
N VAL A 58 -9.66 -13.73 1.61
CA VAL A 58 -9.65 -12.55 0.72
C VAL A 58 -8.80 -11.46 1.37
N PRO A 59 -7.51 -11.34 1.00
CA PRO A 59 -6.61 -10.32 1.55
C PRO A 59 -6.85 -8.94 0.92
N VAL A 60 -6.78 -7.89 1.74
CA VAL A 60 -6.83 -6.48 1.34
C VAL A 60 -5.72 -5.72 2.07
N VAL A 61 -4.95 -4.92 1.33
CA VAL A 61 -3.88 -4.08 1.88
C VAL A 61 -4.37 -2.63 1.94
N TYR A 62 -4.38 -2.04 3.13
CA TYR A 62 -4.84 -0.67 3.37
C TYR A 62 -4.22 -0.13 4.66
N ASP A 63 -4.06 1.19 4.77
CA ASP A 63 -3.65 1.85 6.02
C ASP A 63 -4.89 2.02 6.90
N TRP A 64 -5.17 1.05 7.75
CA TRP A 64 -6.48 0.92 8.38
C TRP A 64 -6.59 1.72 9.68
N ASN A 65 -5.47 1.94 10.35
CA ASN A 65 -5.40 2.73 11.58
C ASN A 65 -4.84 4.16 11.37
N ASP A 66 -4.68 4.59 10.11
CA ASP A 66 -4.22 5.93 9.73
C ASP A 66 -2.84 6.28 10.35
N ASP A 67 -1.96 5.28 10.51
CA ASP A 67 -0.61 5.48 11.07
C ASP A 67 0.46 5.69 9.98
N GLY A 68 0.03 5.74 8.72
CA GLY A 68 0.89 5.92 7.55
C GLY A 68 1.51 4.61 7.04
N LYS A 69 1.18 3.46 7.64
CA LYS A 69 1.69 2.15 7.23
C LYS A 69 0.57 1.29 6.65
N LYS A 70 0.89 0.51 5.61
CA LYS A 70 -0.06 -0.45 5.05
C LYS A 70 -0.21 -1.67 5.95
N ASP A 71 -1.42 -1.88 6.44
CA ASP A 71 -1.86 -3.08 7.16
C ASP A 71 -2.45 -4.13 6.22
N LEU A 72 -2.72 -5.32 6.77
CA LEU A 72 -3.38 -6.40 6.07
C LEU A 72 -4.69 -6.81 6.76
N LEU A 73 -5.77 -6.80 5.99
CA LEU A 73 -7.08 -7.32 6.35
C LEU A 73 -7.32 -8.62 5.61
N VAL A 74 -7.73 -9.66 6.32
CA VAL A 74 -7.96 -10.98 5.72
C VAL A 74 -9.30 -11.54 6.16
N GLY A 75 -10.24 -11.66 5.21
CA GLY A 75 -11.42 -12.49 5.41
C GLY A 75 -11.01 -13.95 5.61
N SER A 76 -11.64 -14.67 6.51
CA SER A 76 -11.30 -16.07 6.82
C SER A 76 -12.52 -16.81 7.33
N SER A 77 -12.66 -18.09 6.98
CA SER A 77 -13.55 -18.97 7.73
C SER A 77 -12.89 -19.50 9.00
N TYR A 78 -13.71 -19.81 9.99
CA TYR A 78 -13.33 -20.53 11.19
C TYR A 78 -14.43 -21.54 11.51
N THR A 79 -14.05 -22.80 11.67
CA THR A 79 -14.97 -23.87 12.08
C THR A 79 -14.66 -24.23 13.52
N ASP A 80 -15.65 -24.13 14.40
CA ASP A 80 -15.47 -24.50 15.80
C ASP A 80 -15.53 -26.03 16.02
N HIS A 81 -15.31 -26.47 17.25
CA HIS A 81 -15.32 -27.88 17.62
C HIS A 81 -16.70 -28.56 17.45
N SER A 82 -17.78 -27.79 17.28
CA SER A 82 -19.12 -28.32 16.98
C SER A 82 -19.33 -28.59 15.49
N GLY A 83 -18.40 -28.16 14.64
CA GLY A 83 -18.53 -28.20 13.19
C GLY A 83 -19.23 -26.97 12.60
N THR A 84 -19.56 -25.97 13.42
CA THR A 84 -20.21 -24.74 12.96
C THR A 84 -19.16 -23.81 12.35
N SER A 85 -19.43 -23.33 11.13
CA SER A 85 -18.51 -22.43 10.40
C SER A 85 -18.97 -20.98 10.48
N TYR A 86 -18.03 -20.09 10.77
CA TYR A 86 -18.20 -18.65 10.90
C TYR A 86 -17.30 -17.92 9.91
N GLY A 87 -17.72 -16.75 9.46
CA GLY A 87 -16.88 -15.81 8.73
C GLY A 87 -16.31 -14.77 9.68
N TYR A 88 -14.99 -14.58 9.66
CA TYR A 88 -14.29 -13.54 10.40
C TYR A 88 -13.46 -12.68 9.45
N ILE A 89 -13.15 -11.48 9.91
CA ILE A 89 -12.14 -10.62 9.30
C ILE A 89 -11.03 -10.46 10.32
N TYR A 90 -9.80 -10.78 9.92
CA TYR A 90 -8.61 -10.63 10.74
C TYR A 90 -7.84 -9.37 10.33
N PHE A 91 -7.42 -8.60 11.32
CA PHE A 91 -6.58 -7.42 11.16
C PHE A 91 -5.15 -7.74 11.60
N TYR A 92 -4.19 -7.54 10.70
CA TYR A 92 -2.76 -7.67 10.93
C TYR A 92 -2.13 -6.28 10.86
N LYS A 93 -1.76 -5.72 12.02
CA LYS A 93 -1.09 -4.42 12.12
C LYS A 93 0.34 -4.52 11.60
N ASN A 94 0.72 -3.63 10.69
CA ASN A 94 2.10 -3.52 10.24
C ASN A 94 2.93 -2.71 11.25
N THR A 95 3.80 -3.38 11.98
CA THR A 95 4.70 -2.74 12.95
C THR A 95 6.00 -2.25 12.32
N GLY A 96 6.29 -2.66 11.07
CA GLY A 96 7.48 -2.29 10.30
C GLY A 96 7.28 -1.00 9.49
N THR A 97 7.59 -1.07 8.20
CA THR A 97 7.40 0.00 7.20
C THR A 97 6.66 -0.53 5.96
N ASP A 98 6.24 0.35 5.06
CA ASP A 98 5.65 -0.08 3.77
C ASP A 98 6.62 -0.86 2.90
N ALA A 99 7.90 -0.49 2.93
CA ALA A 99 8.95 -1.18 2.16
C ALA A 99 9.39 -2.51 2.79
N ALA A 100 9.14 -2.69 4.10
CA ALA A 100 9.49 -3.88 4.86
C ALA A 100 8.43 -4.12 5.95
N PRO A 101 7.27 -4.68 5.59
CA PRO A 101 6.18 -4.89 6.53
C PRO A 101 6.54 -5.96 7.57
N LEU A 102 6.09 -5.76 8.81
CA LEU A 102 6.29 -6.71 9.91
C LEU A 102 4.96 -6.96 10.62
N PHE A 103 4.46 -8.19 10.50
CA PHE A 103 3.28 -8.68 11.20
C PHE A 103 3.69 -9.62 12.33
N SER A 104 2.95 -9.59 13.43
CA SER A 104 3.20 -10.41 14.62
C SER A 104 1.89 -10.76 15.31
N GLY A 105 1.05 -11.49 14.60
CA GLY A 105 -0.29 -11.90 14.99
C GLY A 105 -1.38 -11.02 14.38
N HIS A 106 -2.62 -11.35 14.75
CA HIS A 106 -3.81 -10.68 14.28
C HIS A 106 -4.88 -10.62 15.36
N THR A 107 -5.78 -9.66 15.22
CA THR A 107 -7.02 -9.58 16.00
C THR A 107 -8.22 -9.82 15.10
N ARG A 108 -9.35 -10.25 15.67
CA ARG A 108 -10.63 -10.26 14.94
C ARG A 108 -11.19 -8.85 14.92
N ILE A 109 -11.65 -8.42 13.75
CA ILE A 109 -12.57 -7.28 13.68
C ILE A 109 -13.92 -7.75 14.18
N GLN A 110 -14.34 -7.16 15.28
CA GLN A 110 -15.63 -7.43 15.91
C GLN A 110 -16.25 -6.09 16.28
N THR A 111 -17.56 -5.97 16.15
CA THR A 111 -18.30 -4.91 16.86
C THR A 111 -18.29 -5.28 18.35
N CYS A 112 -18.02 -4.30 19.20
CA CYS A 112 -17.72 -4.38 20.64
C CYS A 112 -18.30 -5.59 21.42
N THR A 113 -17.53 -6.15 22.36
CA THR A 113 -18.09 -6.99 23.44
C THR A 113 -18.20 -6.28 24.79
N ASP A 114 -17.29 -5.36 25.17
CA ASP A 114 -17.40 -4.53 26.40
C ASP A 114 -16.69 -3.15 26.35
N ILE A 115 -15.74 -2.92 25.42
CA ILE A 115 -15.19 -1.60 25.08
C ILE A 115 -15.29 -1.45 23.57
N CYS A 116 -15.90 -0.36 23.11
CA CYS A 116 -15.97 -0.04 21.68
C CYS A 116 -14.70 0.70 21.27
N SER A 117 -13.79 0.01 20.56
CA SER A 117 -12.84 0.69 19.68
C SER A 117 -13.56 1.01 18.38
N ASP A 118 -13.37 2.22 17.86
CA ASP A 118 -13.85 2.55 16.52
C ASP A 118 -13.33 1.49 15.52
N VAL A 119 -14.14 1.17 14.52
CA VAL A 119 -13.73 0.27 13.43
C VAL A 119 -12.48 0.81 12.71
N ASN A 120 -12.20 2.11 12.87
CA ASN A 120 -11.01 2.84 12.42
C ASN A 120 -9.93 2.96 13.53
N ALA A 121 -9.74 1.89 14.30
CA ALA A 121 -8.56 1.59 15.12
C ALA A 121 -7.95 2.75 15.94
N VAL A 122 -8.66 3.22 16.97
CA VAL A 122 -7.96 3.72 18.17
C VAL A 122 -7.67 2.51 19.06
N ALA A 123 -6.55 1.85 18.79
CA ALA A 123 -5.98 0.84 19.67
C ALA A 123 -4.61 1.35 20.15
N ASP A 124 -4.63 2.22 21.14
CA ASP A 124 -3.50 2.51 22.01
C ASP A 124 -3.79 1.94 23.41
N GLY A 125 -2.88 1.07 23.84
CA GLY A 125 -2.88 0.32 25.10
C GLY A 125 -1.91 -0.84 25.01
#